data_AF-A0A9D7CV83-F1
#
_entry.id   AF-A0A9D7CV83-F1
#
_cell.length_a   1.000
_cell.length_b   1.000
_cell.length_c   1.000
_cell.angle_alpha   90.00
_cell.angle_beta   90.00
_cell.angle_gamma   90.00
#
_symmetry.space_group_name_H-M   'P 1'
#
loop_
_entity.id
_entity.type
_entity.pdbx_description
1 polymer ?
#
loop_
_entity_poly.entity_id
_entity_poly.type
_entity_poly.pdbx_seq_one_letter_code
_entity_poly.pdbx_strand_id
1 'polypeptide(L)'
;MQIDPPLVGLPGPVAKLVGDKFSYVEEGRFDRKTNRYTFSVKPSTAADKAKTVGELWTEKLGDKRCARSAKVEVDVKIFMVGGLLEEKILSDLRKSYDETAKFIGKYLKDKGLA
;
A
#
# COMPACT_ATOMS: atom_id res chain seq x y z
N MET A 1 7.88 7.25 -6.74
CA MET A 1 6.77 8.22 -6.64
C MET A 1 6.71 8.70 -5.20
N GLN A 2 6.74 10.02 -4.95
CA GLN A 2 6.48 10.56 -3.61
C GLN A 2 4.97 10.66 -3.39
N ILE A 3 4.52 10.27 -2.20
CA ILE A 3 3.11 10.27 -1.79
C ILE A 3 3.01 10.94 -0.41
N ASP A 4 2.05 11.86 -0.27
CA ASP A 4 1.72 12.55 0.98
C ASP A 4 0.35 12.05 1.46
N PRO A 5 0.30 10.98 2.28
CA PRO A 5 -0.97 10.37 2.67
C PRO A 5 -1.70 11.19 3.74
N PRO A 6 -3.04 11.06 3.85
CA PRO A 6 -3.78 11.64 4.96
C PRO A 6 -3.36 10.98 6.29
N LEU A 7 -3.04 11.79 7.30
CA LEU A 7 -2.58 11.33 8.63
C LEU A 7 -3.74 11.14 9.64
N VAL A 8 -4.94 10.88 9.13
CA VAL A 8 -6.14 10.76 9.95
C VAL A 8 -6.18 9.42 10.68
N GLY A 9 -6.49 9.45 11.98
CA GLY A 9 -6.69 8.23 12.78
C GLY A 9 -5.40 7.50 13.18
N LEU A 10 -4.27 8.20 13.21
CA LEU A 10 -3.05 7.68 13.80
C LEU A 10 -3.17 7.62 15.34
N PRO A 11 -2.71 6.54 15.99
CA PRO A 11 -2.61 6.51 17.45
C PRO A 11 -1.78 7.68 17.98
N GLY A 12 -2.13 8.26 19.12
CA GLY A 12 -1.46 9.47 19.65
C GLY A 12 0.08 9.42 19.68
N PRO A 13 0.71 8.33 20.16
CA PRO A 13 2.16 8.16 20.09
C PRO A 13 2.72 8.11 18.66
N VAL A 14 1.99 7.52 17.72
CA VAL A 14 2.37 7.46 16.29
C VAL A 14 2.23 8.84 15.66
N ALA A 15 1.14 9.56 15.93
CA ALA A 15 0.91 10.92 15.44
C ALA A 15 2.05 11.87 15.85
N LYS A 16 2.53 11.77 17.09
CA LYS A 16 3.69 12.54 17.57
C LYS A 16 4.97 12.21 16.83
N LEU A 17 5.18 10.95 16.44
CA LEU A 17 6.38 10.52 15.74
C LEU A 17 6.39 10.99 14.28
N VAL A 18 5.25 10.88 13.59
CA VAL A 18 5.16 11.29 12.17
C VAL A 18 5.15 12.81 11.99
N GLY A 19 4.72 13.56 13.02
CA GLY A 19 4.63 15.01 12.99
C GLY A 19 3.57 15.54 12.02
N ASP A 20 3.67 16.82 11.67
CA ASP A 20 2.68 17.51 10.82
C ASP A 20 2.85 17.22 9.32
N LYS A 21 3.98 16.63 8.93
CA LYS A 21 4.33 16.34 7.54
C LYS A 21 4.97 14.96 7.45
N PHE A 22 4.22 14.03 6.89
CA PHE A 22 4.71 12.70 6.57
C PHE A 22 4.50 12.45 5.10
N SER A 23 5.54 11.95 4.45
CA SER A 23 5.49 11.48 3.08
C SER A 23 6.23 10.15 2.98
N TYR A 24 6.06 9.47 1.87
CA TYR A 24 6.87 8.31 1.55
C TYR A 24 7.18 8.26 0.06
N VAL A 25 8.29 7.64 -0.28
CA VAL A 25 8.63 7.31 -1.67
C VAL A 25 8.37 5.83 -1.87
N GLU A 26 7.50 5.51 -2.83
CA GLU A 26 7.41 4.16 -3.38
C GLU A 26 8.31 4.06 -4.61
N GLU A 27 9.20 3.08 -4.61
CA GLU A 27 10.00 2.69 -5.76
C GLU A 27 9.56 1.30 -6.18
N GLY A 28 9.24 1.12 -7.46
CA GLY A 28 8.78 -0.16 -7.95
C GLY A 28 9.23 -0.46 -9.37
N ARG A 29 9.23 -1.75 -9.67
CA ARG A 29 9.67 -2.31 -10.95
C ARG A 29 8.70 -3.38 -11.39
N PHE A 30 8.20 -3.25 -12.62
CA PHE A 30 7.44 -4.30 -13.27
C PHE A 30 8.34 -5.22 -14.08
N ASP A 31 8.28 -6.52 -13.80
CA ASP A 31 8.92 -7.56 -14.59
C ASP A 31 7.90 -8.20 -15.55
N ARG A 32 8.10 -7.96 -16.84
CA ARG A 32 7.25 -8.48 -17.92
C ARG A 32 7.37 -9.99 -18.11
N LYS A 33 8.46 -10.62 -17.66
CA LYS A 33 8.63 -12.08 -17.78
C LYS A 33 7.76 -12.81 -16.77
N THR A 34 7.68 -12.28 -15.55
CA THR A 34 6.95 -12.89 -14.44
C THR A 34 5.57 -12.28 -14.22
N ASN A 35 5.26 -11.15 -14.88
CA ASN A 35 4.08 -10.31 -14.66
C ASN A 35 3.92 -9.91 -13.18
N ARG A 36 5.05 -9.59 -12.53
CA ARG A 36 5.12 -9.15 -11.14
C ARG A 36 5.56 -7.70 -11.07
N TYR A 37 4.88 -6.90 -10.27
CA TYR A 37 5.34 -5.58 -9.86
C TYR A 37 5.89 -5.70 -8.45
N THR A 38 7.20 -5.51 -8.27
CA THR A 38 7.82 -5.45 -6.94
C THR A 38 8.01 -4.00 -6.54
N PHE A 39 7.82 -3.71 -5.25
CA PHE A 39 7.97 -2.36 -4.72
C PHE A 39 8.61 -2.34 -3.34
N SER A 40 9.21 -1.21 -3.02
CA SER A 40 9.69 -0.84 -1.69
C SER A 40 9.25 0.56 -1.36
N VAL A 41 8.86 0.77 -0.10
CA VAL A 41 8.44 2.06 0.42
C VAL A 41 9.46 2.56 1.43
N LYS A 42 9.89 3.81 1.24
CA LYS A 42 10.76 4.52 2.17
C LYS A 42 10.03 5.74 2.74
N PRO A 43 9.70 5.76 4.05
CA PRO A 43 9.04 6.90 4.66
C PRO A 43 10.00 8.08 4.85
N SER A 44 9.45 9.30 4.94
CA SER A 44 10.21 10.54 5.20
C SER A 44 10.76 10.60 6.63
N THR A 45 10.10 9.91 7.55
CA THR A 45 10.43 9.86 8.97
C THR A 45 10.62 8.41 9.40
N ALA A 46 11.59 8.15 10.29
CA ALA A 46 11.89 6.80 10.79
C ALA A 46 12.24 5.79 9.67
N ALA A 47 12.91 6.25 8.61
CA ALA A 47 13.27 5.43 7.44
C ALA A 47 14.21 4.25 7.77
N ASP A 48 14.97 4.34 8.85
CA ASP A 48 15.83 3.30 9.40
C ASP A 48 15.05 2.30 10.29
N LYS A 49 13.82 2.63 10.67
CA LYS A 49 12.99 1.88 11.62
C LYS A 49 11.70 1.35 11.02
N ALA A 50 11.36 1.70 9.79
CA ALA A 50 10.18 1.22 9.11
C ALA A 50 10.53 0.78 7.69
N LYS A 51 10.20 -0.46 7.37
CA LYS A 51 10.40 -1.05 6.05
C LYS A 51 9.07 -1.60 5.56
N THR A 52 8.73 -1.30 4.32
CA THR A 52 7.62 -1.97 3.63
C THR A 52 8.08 -2.38 2.25
N VAL A 53 7.87 -3.65 1.92
CA VAL A 53 8.16 -4.21 0.60
C VAL A 53 7.00 -5.08 0.17
N GLY A 54 6.85 -5.27 -1.13
CA GLY A 54 5.84 -6.20 -1.61
C GLY A 54 5.93 -6.52 -3.08
N GLU A 55 5.02 -7.40 -3.49
CA GLU A 55 4.76 -7.72 -4.88
C GLU A 55 3.25 -7.65 -5.16
N LEU A 56 2.92 -7.21 -6.37
CA LEU A 56 1.57 -7.24 -6.92
C LEU A 56 1.58 -8.06 -8.21
N TRP A 57 0.49 -8.79 -8.43
CA TRP A 57 0.26 -9.51 -9.67
C TRP A 57 -1.23 -9.59 -9.98
N THR A 58 -1.52 -9.95 -11.23
CA THR A 58 -2.90 -10.13 -11.70
C THR A 58 -3.05 -11.47 -12.39
N GLU A 59 -4.16 -12.14 -12.10
CA GLU A 59 -4.50 -13.44 -12.67
C GLU A 59 -5.82 -13.33 -13.44
N LYS A 60 -5.88 -13.90 -14.64
CA LYS A 60 -7.08 -13.88 -15.47
C LYS A 60 -8.16 -14.77 -14.83
N LEU A 61 -9.39 -14.26 -14.69
CA LEU A 61 -10.56 -15.01 -14.18
C LEU A 61 -11.67 -15.17 -15.25
N GLY A 62 -11.31 -14.93 -16.51
CA GLY A 62 -12.21 -14.89 -17.68
C GLY A 62 -11.87 -13.73 -18.59
N ASP A 63 -12.62 -13.53 -19.67
CA ASP A 63 -12.25 -12.58 -20.72
C ASP A 63 -12.30 -11.11 -20.30
N LYS A 64 -13.15 -10.77 -19.32
CA LYS A 64 -13.30 -9.41 -18.79
C LYS A 64 -13.12 -9.32 -17.27
N ARG A 65 -12.44 -10.31 -16.67
CA ARG A 65 -12.26 -10.38 -15.22
C ARG A 65 -10.83 -10.77 -14.86
N CYS A 66 -10.33 -10.20 -13.78
CA CYS A 66 -9.07 -10.59 -13.17
C CYS A 66 -9.16 -10.56 -11.65
N ALA A 67 -8.31 -11.35 -11.00
CA ALA A 67 -7.94 -11.17 -9.61
C ALA A 67 -6.67 -10.31 -9.58
N ARG A 68 -6.63 -9.31 -8.71
CA ARG A 68 -5.37 -8.63 -8.35
C ARG A 68 -4.99 -9.08 -6.95
N SER A 69 -3.78 -9.61 -6.84
CA SER A 69 -3.24 -10.14 -5.60
C SER A 69 -2.03 -9.29 -5.20
N ALA A 70 -1.86 -9.09 -3.90
CA ALA A 70 -0.75 -8.36 -3.34
C ALA A 70 -0.19 -9.14 -2.14
N LYS A 71 1.13 -9.28 -2.09
CA LYS A 71 1.85 -9.76 -0.91
C LYS A 71 2.70 -8.61 -0.39
N VAL A 72 2.46 -8.21 0.85
CA VAL A 72 3.14 -7.06 1.47
C VAL A 72 3.70 -7.47 2.81
N GLU A 73 4.94 -7.09 3.05
CA GLU A 73 5.64 -7.27 4.31
C GLU A 73 5.92 -5.88 4.90
N VAL A 74 5.51 -5.68 6.15
CA VAL A 74 5.68 -4.45 6.90
C VAL A 74 6.44 -4.80 8.18
N ASP A 75 7.56 -4.12 8.42
CA ASP A 75 8.41 -4.30 9.59
C ASP A 75 8.68 -2.93 10.22
N VAL A 76 8.30 -2.75 11.48
CA VAL A 76 8.43 -1.49 12.22
C VAL A 76 9.15 -1.71 13.55
N LYS A 77 10.36 -1.19 13.64
CA LYS A 77 11.26 -1.25 14.81
C LYS A 77 11.18 0.02 15.65
N ILE A 78 9.97 0.37 16.07
CA ILE A 78 9.74 1.53 16.95
C ILE A 78 9.22 1.02 18.30
N PHE A 79 9.98 1.31 19.36
CA PHE A 79 9.66 0.88 20.72
C PHE A 79 8.25 1.29 21.13
N MET A 80 7.52 0.37 21.78
CA MET A 80 6.11 0.48 22.24
C MET A 80 5.02 0.66 21.17
N VAL A 81 5.33 1.17 19.97
CA VAL A 81 4.31 1.53 18.97
C VAL A 81 4.41 0.76 17.65
N GLY A 82 5.45 -0.07 17.47
CA GLY A 82 5.71 -0.78 16.22
C GLY A 82 4.52 -1.62 15.74
N GLY A 83 4.01 -2.52 16.58
CA GLY A 83 2.88 -3.38 16.20
C GLY A 83 1.59 -2.62 15.87
N LEU A 84 1.29 -1.52 16.59
CA LEU A 84 0.13 -0.67 16.29
C LEU A 84 0.27 0.02 14.93
N LEU A 85 1.49 0.44 14.57
CA LEU A 85 1.76 1.05 13.28
C LEU A 85 1.68 0.02 12.15
N GLU A 86 2.23 -1.18 12.34
CA GLU A 86 2.12 -2.30 11.39
C GLU A 86 0.66 -2.64 11.11
N GLU A 87 -0.15 -2.81 12.15
CA GLU A 87 -1.58 -3.10 12.02
C GLU A 87 -2.32 -1.99 11.28
N LYS A 88 -2.04 -0.73 11.60
CA LYS A 88 -2.64 0.42 10.92
C LYS A 88 -2.27 0.45 9.43
N ILE A 89 -1.00 0.26 9.09
CA ILE A 89 -0.53 0.20 7.69
C ILE A 89 -1.24 -0.93 6.94
N LEU A 90 -1.29 -2.13 7.52
CA LEU A 90 -1.96 -3.28 6.90
C LEU A 90 -3.47 -3.06 6.72
N SER A 91 -4.12 -2.44 7.71
CA SER A 91 -5.55 -2.10 7.64
C SER A 91 -5.84 -1.09 6.53
N ASP A 92 -5.03 -0.03 6.44
CA ASP A 92 -5.17 0.99 5.40
C ASP A 92 -4.88 0.43 4.01
N LEU A 93 -3.88 -0.45 3.87
CA LEU A 93 -3.61 -1.16 2.62
C LEU A 93 -4.82 -2.00 2.20
N ARG A 94 -5.35 -2.86 3.07
CA ARG A 94 -6.53 -3.69 2.77
C ARG A 94 -7.71 -2.84 2.33
N LYS A 95 -8.03 -1.80 3.10
CA LYS A 95 -9.10 -0.84 2.77
C LYS A 95 -8.86 -0.18 1.40
N SER A 96 -7.63 0.26 1.14
CA SER A 96 -7.27 0.86 -0.15
C SER A 96 -7.45 -0.11 -1.31
N TYR A 97 -7.06 -1.38 -1.16
CA TYR A 97 -7.28 -2.41 -2.18
C TYR A 97 -8.76 -2.67 -2.45
N ASP A 98 -9.58 -2.76 -1.40
CA ASP A 98 -11.03 -2.97 -1.52
C ASP A 98 -11.71 -1.81 -2.24
N GLU A 99 -11.42 -0.57 -1.83
CA GLU A 99 -11.98 0.62 -2.48
C GLU A 99 -11.49 0.77 -3.93
N THR A 100 -10.22 0.46 -4.19
CA THR A 100 -9.67 0.47 -5.55
C THR A 100 -10.34 -0.57 -6.43
N ALA A 101 -10.62 -1.78 -5.93
CA ALA A 101 -11.31 -2.81 -6.69
C ALA A 101 -12.73 -2.37 -7.08
N LYS A 102 -13.48 -1.77 -6.14
CA LYS A 102 -14.82 -1.20 -6.40
C LYS A 102 -14.75 -0.07 -7.43
N PHE A 103 -13.82 0.86 -7.27
CA PHE A 103 -13.63 1.99 -8.18
C PHE A 103 -13.31 1.53 -9.60
N ILE A 104 -12.31 0.65 -9.76
CA ILE A 104 -11.92 0.11 -11.07
C ILE A 104 -13.08 -0.66 -11.69
N GLY A 105 -13.76 -1.51 -10.93
CA GLY A 105 -14.91 -2.27 -11.44
C GLY A 105 -16.01 -1.36 -11.97
N LYS A 106 -16.36 -0.30 -11.21
CA LYS A 106 -17.30 0.73 -11.66
C LYS A 106 -16.80 1.44 -12.92
N TYR A 107 -15.55 1.90 -12.94
CA TYR A 107 -14.96 2.59 -14.09
C TYR A 107 -15.00 1.74 -15.36
N LEU A 108 -14.63 0.46 -15.27
CA LEU A 108 -14.65 -0.45 -16.42
C LEU A 108 -16.07 -0.66 -16.94
N LYS A 109 -17.06 -0.80 -16.05
CA LYS A 109 -18.48 -0.92 -16.43
C LYS A 109 -18.97 0.35 -17.12
N ASP A 110 -18.68 1.53 -16.56
CA ASP A 110 -19.08 2.83 -17.11
C ASP A 110 -18.46 3.09 -18.49
N LYS A 111 -17.32 2.45 -18.79
CA LYS A 111 -16.62 2.51 -20.09
C LYS A 111 -16.95 1.34 -21.03
N GLY A 112 -17.81 0.39 -20.64
CA GLY A 112 -18.14 -0.79 -21.44
C GLY A 112 -17.00 -1.80 -21.61
N LEU A 113 -15.98 -1.72 -20.75
CA LEU A 113 -14.80 -2.59 -20.75
C LEU A 113 -14.99 -3.86 -19.90
N ALA A 114 -15.96 -3.87 -19.00
CA ALA A 114 -16.41 -5.01 -18.20
C ALA A 114 -17.86 -5.35 -18.51
#